data_AF-A0A1L9BSC0-F1
#
_entry.id   AF-A0A1L9BSC0-F1
#
_cell.length_a   1.000
_cell.length_b   1.000
_cell.length_c   1.000
_cell.angle_alpha   90.00
_cell.angle_beta   90.00
_cell.angle_gamma   90.00
#
_symmetry.space_group_name_H-M   'P 1'
#
loop_
_entity.id
_entity.type
_entity.pdbx_description
1 polymer ?
#
loop_
_entity_poly.entity_id
_entity_poly.type
_entity_poly.pdbx_seq_one_letter_code
_entity_poly.pdbx_strand_id
1 'polypeptide(L)'
;MNIQTAPIGHNHPPLYDLDAFEALKARVQEIADAGGDWLDLGKIETEEKASKLNDFIGQSRKTWKDVDEARKAAKQPHLDAGREVDTAFKALADPIENLVKKLKKPLADFAAEQQRIIDEQKRKDREAAAKAAAEAEEARRAAEARNDVLAQAEAEKAAKEAARATKAAERPAKANIASATGGGRTMSTRTVYTAEIQSDGDARRAFGFLLADPDSREALVKEMERLATAARRRKDGPTVIPGITFNETQTVA
;
A
#
# COMPACT_ATOMS: atom_id res chain seq x y z
N MET A 1 42.80 31.94 -36.82
CA MET A 1 42.35 31.94 -35.41
C MET A 1 40.91 31.47 -35.39
N ASN A 2 40.68 30.17 -35.17
CA ASN A 2 39.33 29.65 -34.94
C ASN A 2 39.09 29.64 -33.43
N ILE A 3 38.32 30.61 -32.95
CA ILE A 3 37.81 30.63 -31.58
C ILE A 3 36.64 29.65 -31.58
N GLN A 4 36.90 28.42 -31.14
CA GLN A 4 35.87 27.42 -30.92
C GLN A 4 35.08 27.84 -29.67
N THR A 5 33.96 28.54 -29.89
CA THR A 5 33.04 28.92 -28.83
C THR A 5 32.39 27.65 -28.26
N ALA A 6 32.55 27.43 -26.95
CA ALA A 6 31.92 26.31 -26.27
C ALA A 6 30.39 26.41 -26.42
N PRO A 7 29.69 25.32 -26.82
CA PRO A 7 28.25 25.35 -27.00
C PRO A 7 27.53 25.63 -25.67
N ILE A 8 26.53 26.51 -25.73
CA ILE A 8 25.66 26.89 -24.60
C ILE A 8 25.12 25.62 -23.92
N GLY A 9 25.45 25.43 -22.64
CA GLY A 9 25.05 24.27 -21.84
C GLY A 9 26.16 23.63 -20.98
N HIS A 10 27.42 24.02 -21.17
CA HIS A 10 28.59 23.44 -20.48
C HIS A 10 28.97 24.14 -19.16
N ASN A 11 28.04 24.83 -18.49
CA ASN A 11 28.31 25.53 -17.23
C ASN A 11 27.69 24.82 -16.01
N HIS A 12 27.57 23.49 -16.06
CA HIS A 12 27.18 22.72 -14.89
C HIS A 12 28.45 22.11 -14.27
N PRO A 13 28.99 22.67 -13.17
CA PRO A 13 30.09 22.03 -12.47
C PRO A 13 29.67 20.63 -12.00
N PRO A 14 30.63 19.69 -11.86
CA PRO A 14 30.33 18.35 -11.39
C PRO A 14 29.69 18.40 -9.99
N LEU A 15 28.74 17.49 -9.73
CA LEU A 15 27.96 17.43 -8.47
C LEU A 15 28.77 16.89 -7.28
N TYR A 16 30.02 16.50 -7.53
CA TYR A 16 30.96 15.95 -6.57
C TYR A 16 32.38 16.31 -7.00
N ASP A 17 33.30 16.25 -6.05
CA ASP A 17 34.72 16.47 -6.31
C ASP A 17 35.30 15.28 -7.11
N LEU A 18 35.70 15.54 -8.35
CA LEU A 18 36.23 14.53 -9.26
C LEU A 18 37.61 14.02 -8.84
N ASP A 19 38.46 14.89 -8.28
CA ASP A 19 39.81 14.52 -7.86
C ASP A 19 39.74 13.64 -6.61
N ALA A 20 38.88 14.00 -5.65
CA ALA A 20 38.61 13.16 -4.48
C ALA A 20 37.99 11.81 -4.86
N PHE A 21 37.10 11.79 -5.86
CA PHE A 21 36.49 10.56 -6.36
C PHE A 21 37.53 9.62 -7.01
N GLU A 22 38.37 10.14 -7.89
CA GLU A 22 39.41 9.33 -8.55
C GLU A 22 40.46 8.81 -7.54
N ALA A 23 40.80 9.61 -6.52
CA ALA A 23 41.67 9.15 -5.42
C ALA A 23 41.03 8.00 -4.60
N LEU A 24 39.73 8.11 -4.27
CA LEU A 24 39.01 7.03 -3.58
C LEU A 24 38.89 5.78 -4.44
N LYS A 25 38.63 5.94 -5.73
CA LYS A 25 38.53 4.84 -6.69
C LYS A 25 39.84 4.08 -6.83
N ALA A 26 40.98 4.79 -6.93
CA ALA A 26 42.29 4.15 -6.94
C ALA A 26 42.53 3.33 -5.67
N ARG A 27 42.22 3.89 -4.49
CA ARG A 27 42.34 3.18 -3.21
C ARG A 27 41.42 1.96 -3.09
N VAL A 28 40.21 2.03 -3.65
CA VAL A 28 39.29 0.88 -3.72
C VAL A 28 39.85 -0.21 -4.63
N GLN A 29 40.45 0.15 -5.76
CA GLN A 29 41.10 -0.81 -6.66
C GLN A 29 42.27 -1.52 -5.98
N GLU A 30 43.16 -0.78 -5.30
CA GLU A 30 44.28 -1.36 -4.55
C GLU A 30 43.82 -2.38 -3.49
N ILE A 31 42.75 -2.05 -2.74
CA ILE A 31 42.19 -2.97 -1.75
C ILE A 31 41.50 -4.16 -2.42
N ALA A 32 40.80 -3.97 -3.53
CA ALA A 32 40.16 -5.08 -4.23
C ALA A 32 41.19 -6.08 -4.76
N ASP A 33 42.27 -5.59 -5.34
CA ASP A 33 43.38 -6.41 -5.85
C ASP A 33 44.04 -7.19 -4.71
N ALA A 34 44.41 -6.51 -3.61
CA ALA A 34 44.96 -7.16 -2.42
C ALA A 34 43.97 -8.15 -1.76
N GLY A 35 42.67 -7.91 -1.90
CA GLY A 35 41.62 -8.81 -1.43
C GLY A 35 41.55 -10.11 -2.22
N GLY A 36 41.87 -10.07 -3.53
CA GLY A 36 41.98 -11.25 -4.38
C GLY A 36 43.01 -12.24 -3.83
N ASP A 37 44.19 -11.75 -3.47
CA ASP A 37 45.25 -12.58 -2.87
C ASP A 37 44.80 -13.28 -1.58
N TRP A 38 43.97 -12.61 -0.75
CA TRP A 38 43.39 -13.22 0.44
C TRP A 38 42.34 -14.29 0.14
N LEU A 39 41.57 -14.12 -0.94
CA LEU A 39 40.56 -15.09 -1.38
C LEU A 39 41.21 -16.36 -1.95
N ASP A 40 42.30 -16.21 -2.72
CA ASP A 40 43.04 -17.31 -3.33
C ASP A 40 43.67 -18.26 -2.30
N LEU A 41 43.96 -17.77 -1.09
CA LEU A 41 44.44 -18.60 0.02
C LEU A 41 43.42 -19.67 0.44
N GLY A 42 42.11 -19.41 0.29
CA GLY A 42 41.00 -20.32 0.59
C GLY A 42 40.81 -20.66 2.08
N LYS A 43 41.87 -21.11 2.76
CA LYS A 43 41.89 -21.47 4.18
C LYS A 43 43.05 -20.76 4.89
N ILE A 44 42.74 -20.16 6.03
CA ILE A 44 43.74 -19.54 6.92
C ILE A 44 44.21 -20.59 7.93
N GLU A 45 45.50 -20.93 7.90
CA GLU A 45 46.08 -22.02 8.71
C GLU A 45 46.96 -21.54 9.87
N THR A 46 47.28 -20.24 9.92
CA THR A 46 48.13 -19.67 10.98
C THR A 46 47.48 -18.45 11.64
N GLU A 47 47.74 -18.27 12.93
CA GLU A 47 47.26 -17.13 13.71
C GLU A 47 47.77 -15.80 13.13
N GLU A 48 49.03 -15.75 12.68
CA GLU A 48 49.60 -14.56 12.05
C GLU A 48 48.84 -14.15 10.77
N LYS A 49 48.45 -15.11 9.93
CA LYS A 49 47.63 -14.84 8.74
C LYS A 49 46.22 -14.39 9.12
N ALA A 50 45.65 -14.94 10.20
CA ALA A 50 44.36 -14.50 10.72
C ALA A 50 44.40 -13.06 11.22
N SER A 51 45.43 -12.67 11.97
CA SER A 51 45.62 -11.28 12.43
C SER A 51 45.79 -10.31 11.26
N LYS A 52 46.62 -10.66 10.26
CA LYS A 52 46.82 -9.83 9.05
C LYS A 52 45.54 -9.70 8.22
N LEU A 53 44.76 -10.77 8.08
CA LEU A 53 43.45 -10.72 7.42
C LEU A 53 42.48 -9.83 8.20
N ASN A 54 42.48 -9.90 9.53
CA ASN A 54 41.65 -9.03 10.36
C ASN A 54 42.02 -7.54 10.19
N ASP A 55 43.32 -7.21 10.15
CA ASP A 55 43.78 -5.83 9.88
C ASP A 55 43.38 -5.37 8.47
N PHE A 56 43.48 -6.25 7.49
CA PHE A 56 43.05 -5.98 6.12
C PHE A 56 41.53 -5.76 6.01
N ILE A 57 40.72 -6.55 6.72
CA ILE A 57 39.28 -6.33 6.86
C ILE A 57 39.00 -4.95 7.49
N GLY A 58 39.76 -4.59 8.53
CA GLY A 58 39.68 -3.26 9.16
C GLY A 58 39.96 -2.12 8.18
N GLN A 59 41.01 -2.24 7.37
CA GLN A 59 41.36 -1.27 6.32
C GLN A 59 40.28 -1.20 5.23
N SER A 60 39.76 -2.34 4.80
CA SER A 60 38.67 -2.43 3.82
C SER A 60 37.40 -1.74 4.32
N ARG A 61 37.03 -1.96 5.60
CA ARG A 61 35.91 -1.27 6.26
C ARG A 61 36.12 0.23 6.35
N LYS A 62 37.35 0.69 6.63
CA LYS A 62 37.66 2.12 6.69
C LYS A 62 37.49 2.77 5.31
N THR A 63 38.07 2.19 4.27
CA THR A 63 37.94 2.70 2.90
C THR A 63 36.48 2.72 2.44
N TRP A 64 35.70 1.69 2.77
CA TRP A 64 34.25 1.70 2.53
C TRP A 64 33.55 2.88 3.23
N LYS A 65 33.89 3.17 4.49
CA LYS A 65 33.34 4.33 5.22
C LYS A 65 33.74 5.66 4.55
N ASP A 66 35.01 5.80 4.18
CA ASP A 66 35.53 7.01 3.52
C ASP A 66 34.74 7.29 2.20
N VAL A 67 34.45 6.24 1.43
CA VAL A 67 33.61 6.33 0.21
C VAL A 67 32.16 6.72 0.53
N ASP A 68 31.54 6.10 1.54
CA ASP A 68 30.16 6.41 1.91
C ASP A 68 30.01 7.83 2.48
N GLU A 69 31.01 8.31 3.22
CA GLU A 69 31.06 9.69 3.73
C GLU A 69 31.22 10.70 2.60
N ALA A 70 32.13 10.47 1.65
CA ALA A 70 32.28 11.33 0.47
C ALA A 70 30.98 11.38 -0.36
N ARG A 71 30.33 10.23 -0.56
CA ARG A 71 29.02 10.15 -1.23
C ARG A 71 27.95 10.94 -0.48
N LYS A 72 27.87 10.81 0.85
CA LYS A 72 26.92 11.56 1.70
C LYS A 72 27.18 13.05 1.60
N ALA A 73 28.44 13.48 1.74
CA ALA A 73 28.84 14.88 1.68
C ALA A 73 28.47 15.52 0.33
N ALA A 74 28.77 14.85 -0.78
CA ALA A 74 28.38 15.33 -2.11
C ALA A 74 26.85 15.41 -2.30
N LYS A 75 26.11 14.43 -1.75
CA LYS A 75 24.65 14.38 -1.87
C LYS A 75 23.92 15.37 -0.95
N GLN A 76 24.51 15.73 0.19
CA GLN A 76 23.84 16.48 1.25
C GLN A 76 23.30 17.84 0.80
N PRO A 77 24.04 18.71 0.08
CA PRO A 77 23.53 20.00 -0.38
C PRO A 77 22.30 19.88 -1.27
N HIS A 78 22.25 18.85 -2.12
CA HIS A 78 21.12 18.61 -3.02
C HIS A 78 19.90 18.08 -2.27
N LEU A 79 20.11 17.25 -1.25
CA LEU A 79 19.02 16.81 -0.38
C LEU A 79 18.44 17.97 0.43
N ASP A 80 19.29 18.86 0.94
CA ASP A 80 18.84 20.01 1.73
C ASP A 80 18.13 21.03 0.84
N ALA A 81 18.68 21.35 -0.35
CA ALA A 81 17.99 22.18 -1.34
C ALA A 81 16.63 21.57 -1.75
N GLY A 82 16.59 20.25 -1.97
CA GLY A 82 15.35 19.54 -2.26
C GLY A 82 14.34 19.64 -1.12
N ARG A 83 14.78 19.51 0.14
CA ARG A 83 13.92 19.66 1.33
C ARG A 83 13.38 21.08 1.48
N GLU A 84 14.18 22.10 1.15
CA GLU A 84 13.72 23.49 1.18
C GLU A 84 12.61 23.73 0.16
N VAL A 85 12.78 23.23 -1.07
CA VAL A 85 11.74 23.28 -2.11
C VAL A 85 10.50 22.54 -1.64
N ASP A 86 10.64 21.29 -1.17
CA ASP A 86 9.52 20.51 -0.66
C ASP A 86 8.78 21.23 0.46
N THR A 87 9.51 21.88 1.38
CA THR A 87 8.93 22.65 2.49
C THR A 87 8.15 23.86 1.98
N ALA A 88 8.72 24.62 1.05
CA ALA A 88 8.07 25.79 0.45
C ALA A 88 6.78 25.39 -0.28
N PHE A 89 6.81 24.31 -1.06
CA PHE A 89 5.63 23.86 -1.80
C PHE A 89 4.59 23.19 -0.89
N LYS A 90 5.00 22.47 0.16
CA LYS A 90 4.07 21.94 1.17
C LYS A 90 3.34 23.07 1.89
N ALA A 91 4.02 24.17 2.23
CA ALA A 91 3.36 25.33 2.83
C ALA A 91 2.23 25.91 1.95
N LEU A 92 2.31 25.76 0.63
CA LEU A 92 1.26 26.16 -0.32
C LEU A 92 0.21 25.06 -0.53
N ALA A 93 0.64 23.80 -0.64
CA ALA A 93 -0.21 22.67 -0.96
C ALA A 93 -1.05 22.20 0.24
N ASP A 94 -0.47 22.13 1.43
CA ASP A 94 -1.11 21.58 2.63
C ASP A 94 -2.38 22.33 3.02
N PRO A 95 -2.45 23.68 3.00
CA PRO A 95 -3.69 24.41 3.28
C PRO A 95 -4.81 24.07 2.29
N ILE A 96 -4.48 23.91 1.00
CA ILE A 96 -5.44 23.56 -0.05
C ILE A 96 -5.90 22.11 0.12
N GLU A 97 -4.98 21.18 0.38
CA GLU A 97 -5.33 19.78 0.63
C GLU A 97 -6.23 19.66 1.87
N ASN A 98 -5.91 20.39 2.94
CA ASN A 98 -6.73 20.45 4.15
C ASN A 98 -8.10 21.08 3.90
N LEU A 99 -8.18 22.12 3.07
CA LEU A 99 -9.45 22.70 2.64
C LEU A 99 -10.29 21.65 1.89
N VAL A 100 -9.70 20.95 0.91
CA VAL A 100 -10.38 19.88 0.16
C VAL A 100 -10.86 18.77 1.09
N LYS A 101 -10.04 18.33 2.06
CA LYS A 101 -10.43 17.34 3.08
C LYS A 101 -11.64 17.81 3.88
N LYS A 102 -11.67 19.08 4.31
CA LYS A 102 -12.80 19.68 5.03
C LYS A 102 -14.06 19.77 4.16
N LEU A 103 -13.93 20.17 2.90
CA LEU A 103 -15.06 20.30 1.95
C LEU A 103 -15.65 18.94 1.54
N LYS A 104 -14.88 17.85 1.59
CA LYS A 104 -15.40 16.50 1.34
C LYS A 104 -16.45 16.07 2.37
N LYS A 105 -16.41 16.58 3.60
CA LYS A 105 -17.39 16.23 4.65
C LYS A 105 -18.83 16.64 4.30
N PRO A 106 -19.16 17.93 4.06
CA PRO A 106 -20.52 18.31 3.67
C PRO A 106 -20.95 17.67 2.35
N LEU A 107 -20.00 17.42 1.43
CA LEU A 107 -20.29 16.69 0.19
C LEU A 107 -20.67 15.23 0.45
N ALA A 108 -20.00 14.57 1.39
CA ALA A 108 -20.33 13.21 1.82
C ALA A 108 -21.69 13.16 2.56
N ASP A 109 -21.97 14.15 3.41
CA ASP A 109 -23.27 14.27 4.10
C ASP A 109 -24.41 14.42 3.09
N PHE A 110 -24.24 15.27 2.07
CA PHE A 110 -25.20 15.39 0.97
C PHE A 110 -25.36 14.08 0.19
N ALA A 111 -24.26 13.40 -0.15
CA ALA A 111 -24.31 12.13 -0.87
C ALA A 111 -25.02 11.03 -0.05
N ALA A 112 -24.81 11.00 1.26
CA ALA A 112 -25.47 10.07 2.17
C ALA A 112 -26.99 10.34 2.23
N GLU A 113 -27.40 11.61 2.28
CA GLU A 113 -28.80 11.99 2.23
C GLU A 113 -29.46 11.60 0.89
N GLN A 114 -28.78 11.87 -0.23
CA GLN A 114 -29.26 11.44 -1.55
C GLN A 114 -29.38 9.92 -1.64
N GLN A 115 -28.42 9.18 -1.06
CA GLN A 115 -28.50 7.73 -1.01
C GLN A 115 -29.69 7.26 -0.15
N ARG A 116 -29.96 7.92 1.00
CA ARG A 116 -31.12 7.63 1.83
C ARG A 116 -32.44 7.82 1.08
N ILE A 117 -32.55 8.89 0.29
CA ILE A 117 -33.73 9.15 -0.55
C ILE A 117 -33.88 8.06 -1.62
N ILE A 118 -32.79 7.67 -2.29
CA ILE A 118 -32.79 6.59 -3.28
C ILE A 118 -33.19 5.26 -2.63
N ASP A 119 -32.66 4.95 -1.45
CA ASP A 119 -32.94 3.70 -0.74
C ASP A 119 -34.39 3.65 -0.24
N GLU A 120 -34.93 4.77 0.24
CA GLU A 120 -36.34 4.88 0.64
C GLU A 120 -37.29 4.76 -0.56
N GLN A 121 -36.96 5.38 -1.69
CA GLN A 121 -37.73 5.21 -2.92
C GLN A 121 -37.69 3.75 -3.39
N LYS A 122 -36.52 3.11 -3.33
CA LYS A 122 -36.39 1.68 -3.64
C LYS A 122 -37.18 0.78 -2.71
N ARG A 123 -37.25 1.12 -1.42
CA ARG A 123 -38.08 0.38 -0.47
C ARG A 123 -39.54 0.43 -0.91
N LYS A 124 -40.04 1.62 -1.24
CA LYS A 124 -41.41 1.80 -1.77
C LYS A 124 -41.63 1.06 -3.09
N ASP A 125 -40.68 1.14 -4.02
CA ASP A 125 -40.76 0.46 -5.31
C ASP A 125 -40.76 -1.07 -5.15
N ARG A 126 -39.98 -1.60 -4.22
CA ARG A 126 -39.98 -3.04 -3.88
C ARG A 126 -41.28 -3.47 -3.24
N GLU A 127 -41.83 -2.68 -2.32
CA GLU A 127 -43.13 -2.95 -1.70
C GLU A 127 -44.27 -2.93 -2.73
N ALA A 128 -44.27 -1.95 -3.64
CA ALA A 128 -45.23 -1.87 -4.73
C ALA A 128 -45.08 -3.05 -5.71
N ALA A 129 -43.86 -3.40 -6.10
CA ALA A 129 -43.59 -4.55 -6.96
C ALA A 129 -44.01 -5.88 -6.29
N ALA A 130 -43.78 -6.04 -4.98
CA ALA A 130 -44.21 -7.22 -4.23
C ALA A 130 -45.73 -7.34 -4.18
N LYS A 131 -46.46 -6.23 -3.96
CA LYS A 131 -47.93 -6.20 -4.02
C LYS A 131 -48.44 -6.56 -5.41
N ALA A 132 -47.90 -5.93 -6.46
CA ALA A 132 -48.29 -6.22 -7.84
C ALA A 132 -48.01 -7.68 -8.23
N ALA A 133 -46.91 -8.27 -7.75
CA ALA A 133 -46.61 -9.68 -7.97
C ALA A 133 -47.60 -10.60 -7.24
N ALA A 134 -47.98 -10.28 -6.00
CA ALA A 134 -48.98 -11.04 -5.25
C ALA A 134 -50.38 -10.95 -5.90
N GLU A 135 -50.79 -9.76 -6.36
CA GLU A 135 -52.05 -9.57 -7.07
C GLU A 135 -52.09 -10.29 -8.41
N ALA A 136 -50.99 -10.26 -9.18
CA ALA A 136 -50.88 -11.00 -10.44
C ALA A 136 -50.92 -12.53 -10.23
N GLU A 137 -50.30 -13.02 -9.15
CA GLU A 137 -50.35 -14.43 -8.76
C GLU A 137 -51.77 -14.88 -8.39
N GLU A 138 -52.48 -14.10 -7.59
CA GLU A 138 -53.87 -14.39 -7.21
C GLU A 138 -54.82 -14.33 -8.43
N ALA A 139 -54.64 -13.34 -9.31
CA ALA A 139 -55.40 -13.24 -10.56
C ALA A 139 -55.15 -14.45 -11.48
N ARG A 140 -53.90 -14.92 -11.56
CA ARG A 140 -53.56 -16.13 -12.33
C ARG A 140 -54.24 -17.36 -11.75
N ARG A 141 -54.16 -17.57 -10.43
CA ARG A 141 -54.83 -18.70 -9.75
C ARG A 141 -56.34 -18.68 -9.94
N ALA A 142 -56.96 -17.50 -9.85
CA ALA A 142 -58.39 -17.34 -10.07
C ALA A 142 -58.81 -17.62 -11.52
N ALA A 143 -58.01 -17.20 -12.51
CA ALA A 143 -58.26 -17.46 -13.93
C ALA A 143 -58.03 -18.94 -14.31
N GLU A 144 -57.00 -19.58 -13.75
CA GLU A 144 -56.74 -21.02 -13.89
C GLU A 144 -57.89 -21.84 -13.29
N ALA A 145 -58.36 -21.49 -12.09
CA ALA A 145 -59.47 -22.19 -11.43
C ALA A 145 -60.79 -22.11 -12.21
N ARG A 146 -61.01 -21.02 -12.97
CA ARG A 146 -62.22 -20.82 -13.79
C ARG A 146 -62.08 -21.28 -15.23
N ASN A 147 -60.88 -21.73 -15.67
CA ASN A 147 -60.56 -22.04 -17.06
C ASN A 147 -60.97 -20.92 -18.05
N ASP A 148 -60.90 -19.66 -17.61
CA ASP A 148 -61.26 -18.51 -18.43
C ASP A 148 -60.04 -18.05 -19.25
N VAL A 149 -60.05 -18.37 -20.54
CA VAL A 149 -58.94 -18.10 -21.47
C VAL A 149 -58.66 -16.60 -21.62
N LEU A 150 -59.67 -15.73 -21.53
CA LEU A 150 -59.48 -14.29 -21.61
C LEU A 150 -58.87 -13.76 -20.30
N ALA A 151 -59.33 -14.24 -19.16
CA ALA A 151 -58.76 -13.89 -17.87
C ALA A 151 -57.31 -14.41 -17.70
N GLN A 152 -56.97 -15.55 -18.29
CA GLN A 152 -55.61 -16.09 -18.31
C GLN A 152 -54.66 -15.20 -19.11
N ALA A 153 -55.10 -14.68 -20.27
CA ALA A 153 -54.28 -13.78 -21.08
C ALA A 153 -54.01 -12.44 -20.37
N GLU A 154 -55.00 -11.89 -19.65
CA GLU A 154 -54.82 -10.69 -18.84
C GLU A 154 -53.95 -10.94 -17.60
N ALA A 155 -54.10 -12.09 -16.93
CA ALA A 155 -53.22 -12.49 -15.82
C ALA A 155 -51.77 -12.68 -16.27
N GLU A 156 -51.52 -13.21 -17.47
CA GLU A 156 -50.17 -13.36 -18.03
C GLU A 156 -49.53 -11.99 -18.35
N LYS A 157 -50.31 -11.02 -18.86
CA LYS A 157 -49.84 -9.64 -19.03
C LYS A 157 -49.49 -9.00 -17.69
N ALA A 158 -50.37 -9.11 -16.70
CA ALA A 158 -50.13 -8.60 -15.34
C ALA A 158 -48.86 -9.23 -14.70
N ALA A 159 -48.65 -10.53 -14.88
CA ALA A 159 -47.45 -11.22 -14.42
C ALA A 159 -46.16 -10.71 -15.11
N LYS A 160 -46.21 -10.46 -16.43
CA LYS A 160 -45.08 -9.88 -17.18
C LYS A 160 -44.76 -8.45 -16.73
N GLU A 161 -45.78 -7.64 -16.45
CA GLU A 161 -45.61 -6.28 -15.93
C GLU A 161 -45.04 -6.27 -14.51
N ALA A 162 -45.56 -7.13 -13.62
CA ALA A 162 -45.02 -7.33 -12.28
C ALA A 162 -43.54 -7.76 -12.32
N ALA A 163 -43.19 -8.72 -13.19
CA ALA A 163 -41.81 -9.16 -13.35
C ALA A 163 -40.87 -8.05 -13.88
N ARG A 164 -41.36 -7.14 -14.75
CA ARG A 164 -40.61 -5.96 -15.19
C ARG A 164 -40.42 -4.96 -14.06
N ALA A 165 -41.45 -4.72 -13.24
CA ALA A 165 -41.40 -3.85 -12.08
C ALA A 165 -40.42 -4.36 -11.02
N THR A 166 -40.42 -5.67 -10.71
CA THR A 166 -39.44 -6.29 -9.80
C THR A 166 -38.02 -6.10 -10.32
N LYS A 167 -37.76 -6.42 -11.59
CA LYS A 167 -36.43 -6.23 -12.20
C LYS A 167 -35.97 -4.77 -12.17
N ALA A 168 -36.88 -3.81 -12.35
CA ALA A 168 -36.55 -2.39 -12.26
C ALA A 168 -36.19 -1.97 -10.82
N ALA A 169 -36.94 -2.44 -9.83
CA ALA A 169 -36.71 -2.16 -8.40
C ALA A 169 -35.43 -2.79 -7.84
N GLU A 170 -34.94 -3.87 -8.44
CA GLU A 170 -33.70 -4.55 -8.04
C GLU A 170 -32.43 -3.86 -8.56
N ARG A 171 -32.52 -2.98 -9.57
CA ARG A 171 -31.31 -2.37 -10.17
C ARG A 171 -30.54 -1.55 -9.13
N PRO A 172 -29.22 -1.76 -8.98
CA PRO A 172 -28.42 -0.96 -8.07
C PRO A 172 -28.43 0.50 -8.54
N ALA A 173 -28.63 1.40 -7.60
CA ALA A 173 -28.70 2.84 -7.82
C ALA A 173 -27.87 3.46 -6.71
N LYS A 174 -26.95 4.33 -7.10
CA LYS A 174 -26.02 4.99 -6.21
C LYS A 174 -26.17 6.50 -6.40
N ALA A 175 -26.09 7.24 -5.31
CA ALA A 175 -25.96 8.68 -5.38
C ALA A 175 -24.63 9.04 -6.03
N ASN A 176 -24.69 9.69 -7.19
CA ASN A 176 -23.54 10.22 -7.91
C ASN A 176 -23.64 11.74 -7.93
N ILE A 177 -22.52 12.41 -7.65
CA ILE A 177 -22.45 13.87 -7.71
C ILE A 177 -21.66 14.24 -8.96
N ALA A 178 -22.37 14.66 -10.01
CA ALA A 178 -21.77 15.09 -11.25
C ALA A 178 -21.10 16.46 -11.12
N SER A 179 -20.11 16.73 -11.97
CA SER A 179 -19.55 18.08 -12.10
C SER A 179 -20.51 19.00 -12.84
N ALA A 180 -20.78 20.17 -12.27
CA ALA A 180 -21.66 21.17 -12.89
C ALA A 180 -21.10 21.73 -14.21
N THR A 181 -19.77 21.81 -14.35
CA THR A 181 -19.08 22.44 -15.50
C THR A 181 -18.30 21.44 -16.36
N GLY A 182 -18.26 20.17 -15.98
CA GLY A 182 -17.48 19.12 -16.65
C GLY A 182 -15.97 19.17 -16.37
N GLY A 183 -15.46 20.19 -15.67
CA GLY A 183 -14.05 20.28 -15.28
C GLY A 183 -13.65 19.38 -14.10
N GLY A 184 -14.64 18.87 -13.35
CA GLY A 184 -14.43 17.95 -12.24
C GLY A 184 -14.85 16.52 -12.57
N ARG A 185 -14.27 15.54 -11.87
CA ARG A 185 -14.73 14.15 -11.93
C ARG A 185 -16.03 13.98 -11.14
N THR A 186 -16.92 13.11 -11.60
CA THR A 186 -18.07 12.66 -10.81
C THR A 186 -17.59 12.02 -9.52
N MET A 187 -18.13 12.47 -8.39
CA MET A 187 -17.79 11.95 -7.07
C MET A 187 -18.85 10.95 -6.62
N SER A 188 -18.40 9.83 -6.07
CA SER A 188 -19.24 8.81 -5.43
C SER A 188 -18.73 8.50 -4.03
N THR A 189 -19.62 8.08 -3.14
CA THR A 189 -19.22 7.58 -1.83
C THR A 189 -18.49 6.23 -1.96
N ARG A 190 -17.52 5.99 -1.08
CA ARG A 190 -16.81 4.71 -0.95
C ARG A 190 -16.88 4.26 0.50
N THR A 191 -17.26 3.01 0.72
CA THR A 191 -17.16 2.37 2.03
C THR A 191 -15.71 1.95 2.28
N VAL A 192 -15.18 2.34 3.43
CA VAL A 192 -13.85 1.94 3.90
C VAL A 192 -14.04 1.23 5.23
N TYR A 193 -13.47 0.03 5.37
CA TYR A 193 -13.48 -0.73 6.61
C TYR A 193 -12.13 -0.57 7.29
N THR A 194 -12.15 -0.08 8.53
CA THR A 194 -10.96 0.04 9.39
C THR A 194 -11.19 -0.80 10.64
N ALA A 195 -10.23 -1.67 10.99
CA ALA A 195 -10.29 -2.48 12.19
C ALA A 195 -9.45 -1.83 13.30
N GLU A 196 -9.97 -1.80 14.52
CA GLU A 196 -9.28 -1.35 15.72
C GLU A 196 -9.36 -2.47 16.78
N ILE A 197 -8.22 -2.81 17.39
CA ILE A 197 -8.14 -3.82 18.45
C ILE A 197 -8.11 -3.08 19.79
N GLN A 198 -9.16 -3.25 20.60
CA GLN A 198 -9.39 -2.45 21.81
C GLN A 198 -8.73 -3.03 23.07
N SER A 199 -8.41 -4.32 23.07
CA SER A 199 -7.83 -4.99 24.24
C SER A 199 -6.88 -6.11 23.84
N ASP A 200 -6.00 -6.50 24.77
CA ASP A 200 -5.13 -7.67 24.60
C ASP A 200 -5.93 -8.97 24.46
N GLY A 201 -7.15 -9.02 24.99
CA GLY A 201 -8.06 -10.16 24.81
C GLY A 201 -8.51 -10.27 23.36
N ASP A 202 -8.90 -9.16 22.76
CA ASP A 202 -9.32 -9.09 21.36
C ASP A 202 -8.16 -9.34 20.40
N ALA A 203 -6.95 -8.86 20.76
CA ALA A 203 -5.73 -9.14 20.01
C ALA A 203 -5.48 -10.65 19.89
N ARG A 204 -5.62 -11.41 20.98
CA ARG A 204 -5.44 -12.87 20.98
C ARG A 204 -6.48 -13.58 20.11
N ARG A 205 -7.75 -13.11 20.13
CA ARG A 205 -8.82 -13.67 19.29
C ARG A 205 -8.60 -13.36 17.81
N ALA A 206 -8.27 -12.11 17.49
CA ALA A 206 -7.95 -11.67 16.13
C ALA A 206 -6.75 -12.44 15.57
N PHE A 207 -5.73 -12.65 16.41
CA PHE A 207 -4.58 -13.47 16.07
C PHE A 207 -4.98 -14.91 15.72
N GLY A 208 -5.79 -15.56 16.56
CA GLY A 208 -6.28 -16.91 16.29
C GLY A 208 -7.07 -17.02 14.97
N PHE A 209 -7.91 -16.01 14.69
CA PHE A 209 -8.64 -15.92 13.43
C PHE A 209 -7.71 -15.76 12.22
N LEU A 210 -6.77 -14.80 12.26
CA LEU A 210 -5.85 -14.53 11.16
C LEU A 210 -4.84 -15.67 10.92
N LEU A 211 -4.51 -16.45 11.95
CA LEU A 211 -3.65 -17.63 11.80
C LEU A 211 -4.37 -18.79 11.12
N ALA A 212 -5.70 -18.88 11.27
CA ALA A 212 -6.53 -19.88 10.59
C ALA A 212 -6.87 -19.49 9.14
N ASP A 213 -6.76 -18.21 8.80
CA ASP A 213 -7.00 -17.66 7.46
C ASP A 213 -5.81 -17.95 6.52
N PRO A 214 -6.00 -18.65 5.39
CA PRO A 214 -4.91 -19.00 4.48
C PRO A 214 -4.15 -17.79 3.92
N ASP A 215 -4.86 -16.70 3.62
CA ASP A 215 -4.28 -15.52 2.97
C ASP A 215 -3.41 -14.71 3.95
N SER A 216 -3.83 -14.64 5.21
CA SER A 216 -3.13 -13.86 6.25
C SER A 216 -2.01 -14.65 6.96
N ARG A 217 -2.11 -15.98 6.96
CA ARG A 217 -1.23 -16.86 7.76
C ARG A 217 0.25 -16.69 7.45
N GLU A 218 0.64 -16.68 6.18
CA GLU A 218 2.06 -16.61 5.80
C GLU A 218 2.70 -15.30 6.27
N ALA A 219 2.06 -14.17 5.99
CA ALA A 219 2.53 -12.86 6.41
C ALA A 219 2.60 -12.74 7.94
N LEU A 220 1.61 -13.28 8.65
CA LEU A 220 1.56 -13.28 10.11
C LEU A 220 2.70 -14.11 10.72
N VAL A 221 2.93 -15.33 10.22
CA VAL A 221 4.02 -16.20 10.71
C VAL A 221 5.39 -15.54 10.48
N LYS A 222 5.63 -14.97 9.30
CA LYS A 222 6.88 -14.26 9.01
C LYS A 222 7.14 -13.08 9.93
N GLU A 223 6.09 -12.33 10.26
CA GLU A 223 6.20 -11.23 11.22
C GLU A 223 6.47 -11.74 12.64
N MET A 224 5.87 -12.86 13.04
CA MET A 224 6.18 -13.51 14.32
C MET A 224 7.63 -13.98 14.40
N GLU A 225 8.17 -14.59 13.35
CA GLU A 225 9.57 -15.02 13.29
C GLU A 225 10.53 -13.82 13.44
N ARG A 226 10.21 -12.70 12.76
CA ARG A 226 10.96 -11.44 12.88
C ARG A 226 10.95 -10.92 14.31
N LEU A 227 9.78 -10.88 14.94
CA LEU A 227 9.61 -10.41 16.32
C LEU A 227 10.29 -11.33 17.34
N ALA A 228 10.21 -12.65 17.17
CA ALA A 228 10.87 -13.63 18.03
C ALA A 228 12.40 -13.54 17.92
N THR A 229 12.93 -13.40 16.70
CA THR A 229 14.37 -13.20 16.47
C THR A 229 14.85 -11.89 17.09
N ALA A 230 14.10 -10.81 16.93
CA ALA A 230 14.40 -9.54 17.56
C ALA A 230 14.37 -9.65 19.10
N ALA A 231 13.37 -10.35 19.65
CA ALA A 231 13.25 -10.57 21.09
C ALA A 231 14.46 -11.32 21.67
N ARG A 232 14.94 -12.36 20.99
CA ARG A 232 16.11 -13.17 21.39
C ARG A 232 17.44 -12.38 21.37
N ARG A 233 17.57 -11.40 20.48
CA ARG A 233 18.77 -10.55 20.33
C ARG A 233 18.87 -9.43 21.37
N ARG A 234 17.80 -9.13 22.10
CA ARG A 234 17.83 -8.12 23.17
C ARG A 234 18.73 -8.58 24.32
N LYS A 235 19.35 -7.62 25.03
CA LYS A 235 20.24 -7.87 26.16
C LYS A 235 19.62 -8.79 27.23
N ASP A 236 18.35 -8.54 27.57
CA ASP A 236 17.57 -9.34 28.53
C ASP A 236 16.49 -10.19 27.81
N GLY A 237 16.81 -10.65 26.59
CA GLY A 237 15.88 -11.42 25.76
C GLY A 237 15.69 -12.86 26.26
N PRO A 238 14.51 -13.48 26.01
CA PRO A 238 14.29 -14.88 26.35
C PRO A 238 15.22 -15.78 25.53
N THR A 239 15.86 -16.76 26.17
CA THR A 239 16.71 -17.76 25.49
C THR A 239 15.88 -18.85 24.80
N VAL A 240 14.70 -19.15 25.35
CA VAL A 240 13.74 -20.13 24.82
C VAL A 240 12.37 -19.47 24.71
N ILE A 241 11.73 -19.63 23.55
CA ILE A 241 10.31 -19.29 23.35
C ILE A 241 9.60 -20.61 23.02
N PRO A 242 8.55 -21.01 23.77
CA PRO A 242 7.84 -22.26 23.51
C PRO A 242 7.39 -22.37 22.05
N GLY A 243 7.70 -23.51 21.42
CA GLY A 243 7.32 -23.79 20.03
C GLY A 243 8.18 -23.13 18.94
N ILE A 244 9.23 -22.38 19.30
CA ILE A 244 10.16 -21.74 18.35
C ILE A 244 11.56 -22.32 18.49
N THR A 245 12.18 -22.67 17.36
CA THR A 245 13.58 -23.12 17.30
C THR A 245 14.45 -22.01 16.74
N PHE A 246 15.54 -21.68 17.43
CA PHE A 246 16.53 -20.72 16.96
C PHE A 246 17.71 -21.45 16.31
N ASN A 247 18.05 -21.09 15.08
CA ASN A 247 19.25 -21.60 14.39
C ASN A 247 20.41 -20.62 14.60
N GLU A 248 21.51 -21.09 15.19
CA GLU A 248 22.72 -20.30 15.42
C GLU A 248 23.70 -20.51 14.27
N THR A 249 24.13 -19.42 13.64
CA THR A 249 25.21 -19.42 12.64
C THR A 249 26.25 -18.42 13.11
N GLN A 250 27.47 -18.90 13.36
CA GLN A 250 28.58 -18.04 13.75
C GLN A 250 29.20 -17.43 12.49
N THR A 251 29.04 -16.13 12.34
CA THR A 251 29.68 -15.33 11.29
C THR A 251 30.58 -14.29 11.95
N VAL A 252 31.75 -14.02 11.36
CA VAL A 252 32.65 -12.96 11.84
C VAL A 252 31.93 -11.61 11.76
N ALA A 253 31.96 -10.85 12.85
CA ALA A 253 31.25 -9.57 13.01
C ALA A 253 31.92 -8.41 12.26
#